data_AF-A0AB73KV94-F1
#
_entry.id   AF-A0AB73KV94-F1
#
_cell.length_a   1.000
_cell.length_b   1.000
_cell.length_c   1.000
_cell.angle_alpha   90.00
_cell.angle_beta   90.00
_cell.angle_gamma   90.00
#
_symmetry.space_group_name_H-M   'P 1'
#
loop_
_entity.id
_entity.type
_entity.pdbx_description
1 polymer ?
#
loop_
_entity_poly.entity_id
_entity_poly.type
_entity_poly.pdbx_seq_one_letter_code
_entity_poly.pdbx_strand_id
1 'polypeptide(L)'
;MAIDEPSVVWSLDGFSKDDEFLRTERPISREQIIQLREVITPDPDDPWMLYCYDVPLSDWAAVDAILHCGPPDATLDYQTSASAQR
;
A
#
# COMPACT_ATOMS: atom_id res chain seq x y z
N MET A 1 4.56 11.33 22.01
CA MET A 1 3.61 12.23 21.32
C MET A 1 2.72 11.33 20.48
N ALA A 2 1.40 11.36 20.71
CA ALA A 2 0.47 10.67 19.82
C ALA A 2 0.51 11.43 18.50
N ILE A 3 1.00 10.78 17.45
CA ILE A 3 0.93 11.33 16.10
C ILE A 3 -0.57 11.32 15.78
N ASP A 4 -1.15 12.52 15.59
CA ASP A 4 -2.57 12.66 15.26
C ASP A 4 -2.88 11.82 14.01
N GLU A 5 -4.00 11.13 14.03
CA GLU A 5 -4.34 10.15 13.01
C GLU A 5 -5.04 10.82 11.83
N PRO A 6 -4.60 10.58 10.59
CA PRO A 6 -5.20 11.21 9.42
C PRO A 6 -6.52 10.52 9.04
N SER A 7 -7.54 11.31 8.66
CA SER A 7 -8.80 10.84 8.08
C SER A 7 -8.63 10.50 6.59
N VAL A 8 -7.80 9.49 6.32
CA VAL A 8 -7.48 9.00 4.98
C VAL A 8 -7.88 7.54 4.81
N VAL A 9 -8.01 7.11 3.56
CA VAL A 9 -8.20 5.72 3.16
C VAL A 9 -6.96 5.29 2.41
N TRP A 10 -6.41 4.14 2.80
CA TRP A 10 -5.30 3.52 2.11
C TRP A 10 -5.79 2.46 1.15
N SER A 11 -5.06 2.27 0.06
CA SER A 11 -5.29 1.18 -0.89
C SER A 11 -3.98 0.57 -1.37
N LEU A 12 -4.04 -0.71 -1.75
CA LEU A 12 -3.03 -1.35 -2.58
C LEU A 12 -3.51 -1.27 -4.03
N ASP A 13 -2.78 -0.52 -4.82
CA ASP A 13 -3.09 -0.26 -6.20
C ASP A 13 -2.15 -1.07 -7.08
N GLY A 14 -2.69 -1.63 -8.17
CA GLY A 14 -1.93 -2.37 -9.17
C GLY A 14 -2.10 -1.70 -10.53
N PHE A 15 -1.01 -1.20 -11.09
CA PHE A 15 -0.96 -0.47 -12.36
C PHE A 15 -0.37 -1.36 -13.45
N SER A 16 -0.91 -1.25 -14.67
CA SER A 16 -0.40 -1.98 -15.83
C SER A 16 1.00 -1.52 -16.20
N LYS A 17 1.93 -2.47 -16.40
CA LYS A 17 3.27 -2.17 -16.94
C LYS A 17 3.26 -1.65 -18.37
N ASP A 18 2.25 -2.01 -19.15
CA ASP A 18 2.17 -1.67 -20.57
C ASP A 18 1.63 -0.25 -20.83
N ASP A 19 0.68 0.20 -19.98
CA ASP A 19 -0.13 1.39 -20.24
C ASP A 19 -0.29 2.31 -19.02
N GLU A 20 0.27 1.93 -17.87
CA GLU A 20 0.29 2.71 -16.63
C GLU A 20 -1.11 3.03 -16.05
N PHE A 21 -2.17 2.38 -16.55
CA PHE A 21 -3.51 2.54 -15.96
C PHE A 21 -3.73 1.59 -14.78
N LEU A 22 -4.51 2.06 -13.81
CA LEU A 22 -4.97 1.30 -12.65
C LEU A 22 -5.83 0.10 -13.09
N ARG A 23 -5.44 -1.10 -12.67
CA ARG A 23 -6.14 -2.37 -12.95
C ARG A 23 -6.79 -2.96 -11.71
N THR A 24 -6.15 -2.80 -10.56
CA THR A 24 -6.67 -3.29 -9.28
C THR A 24 -6.52 -2.22 -8.22
N GLU A 25 -7.55 -2.07 -7.39
CA GLU A 25 -7.53 -1.22 -6.20
C GLU A 25 -8.10 -2.07 -5.06
N ARG A 26 -7.37 -2.18 -3.95
CA ARG A 26 -7.83 -2.92 -2.78
C ARG A 26 -7.73 -2.06 -1.53
N PRO A 27 -8.81 -1.90 -0.76
CA PRO A 27 -8.75 -1.10 0.46
C PRO A 27 -7.81 -1.76 1.48
N ILE A 28 -7.01 -0.94 2.14
CA ILE A 28 -6.13 -1.32 3.24
C ILE A 28 -6.75 -0.76 4.52
N SER A 29 -6.97 -1.63 5.50
CA SER A 29 -7.45 -1.22 6.81
C SER A 29 -6.33 -0.51 7.60
N ARG A 30 -6.73 0.23 8.62
CA ARG A 30 -5.78 0.90 9.50
C ARG A 30 -4.79 -0.07 10.18
N GLU A 31 -5.27 -1.22 10.63
CA GLU A 31 -4.41 -2.21 11.29
C GLU A 31 -3.40 -2.78 10.29
N GLN A 32 -3.84 -2.97 9.04
CA GLN A 32 -3.00 -3.44 7.96
C GLN A 32 -1.92 -2.43 7.55
N ILE A 33 -2.23 -1.13 7.46
CA ILE A 33 -1.19 -0.14 7.11
C ILE A 33 -0.12 -0.03 8.20
N ILE A 34 -0.51 -0.17 9.48
CA ILE A 34 0.46 -0.18 10.59
C ILE A 34 1.40 -1.38 10.47
N GLN A 35 0.89 -2.56 10.09
CA GLN A 35 1.71 -3.74 9.86
C GLN A 35 2.56 -3.64 8.59
N LEU A 36 2.03 -3.04 7.52
CA LEU A 36 2.75 -2.86 6.26
C LEU A 36 3.99 -1.98 6.43
N ARG A 37 3.99 -1.02 7.35
CA ARG A 37 5.15 -0.16 7.63
C ARG A 37 6.38 -0.92 8.13
N GLU A 38 6.19 -2.10 8.71
CA GLU A 38 7.29 -2.96 9.14
C GLU A 38 7.91 -3.74 7.95
N VAL A 39 7.18 -3.81 6.83
CA VAL A 39 7.59 -4.50 5.60
C VAL A 39 8.11 -3.49 4.58
N ILE A 40 7.30 -2.49 4.28
CA ILE A 40 7.60 -1.37 3.40
C ILE A 40 8.04 -0.24 4.31
N THR A 41 9.35 -0.07 4.48
CA THR A 41 9.90 0.98 5.34
C THR A 41 9.51 2.36 4.76
N PRO A 42 8.64 3.13 5.42
CA PRO A 42 8.23 4.43 4.91
C PRO A 42 9.33 5.47 5.11
N ASP A 43 9.13 6.64 4.52
CA ASP A 43 9.99 7.79 4.76
C ASP A 43 9.88 8.22 6.24
N PRO A 44 10.99 8.58 6.92
CA PRO A 44 10.94 9.03 8.31
C PRO A 44 10.04 10.25 8.54
N ASP A 45 9.83 11.09 7.52
CA ASP A 45 8.93 12.24 7.57
C ASP A 45 7.46 11.88 7.25
N ASP A 46 7.18 10.65 6.80
CA ASP A 46 5.84 10.15 6.49
C ASP A 46 5.49 8.85 7.25
N PRO A 47 5.31 8.92 8.58
CA PRO A 47 5.03 7.75 9.40
C PRO A 47 3.66 7.13 9.11
N TRP A 48 2.79 7.75 8.32
CA TRP A 48 1.47 7.23 8.02
C TRP A 48 1.32 6.67 6.61
N MET A 49 2.42 6.60 5.84
CA MET A 49 2.39 6.17 4.44
C MET A 49 1.32 6.95 3.65
N LEU A 50 1.32 8.27 3.78
CA LEU A 50 0.43 9.17 3.05
C LEU A 50 0.91 9.38 1.61
N TYR A 51 2.20 9.16 1.34
CA TYR A 51 2.72 9.08 0.00
C TYR A 51 2.49 7.71 -0.63
N CYS A 52 2.75 7.62 -1.94
CA CYS A 52 2.75 6.35 -2.63
C CYS A 52 4.07 5.62 -2.44
N TYR A 53 4.01 4.34 -2.06
CA TYR A 53 5.18 3.49 -1.87
C TYR A 53 5.08 2.25 -2.74
N ASP A 54 6.13 1.99 -3.52
CA ASP A 54 6.23 0.78 -4.31
C ASP A 54 6.24 -0.47 -3.43
N VAL A 55 5.51 -1.49 -3.88
CA VAL A 55 5.42 -2.80 -3.25
C VAL A 55 6.17 -3.79 -4.13
N PRO A 56 7.46 -4.05 -3.84
CA PRO A 56 8.25 -4.96 -4.65
C PRO A 56 7.76 -6.40 -4.50
N LEU A 57 7.82 -7.16 -5.59
CA LEU A 57 7.38 -8.57 -5.59
C LEU A 57 8.20 -9.46 -4.63
N SER A 58 9.41 -9.05 -4.25
CA SER A 58 10.23 -9.73 -3.23
C SER A 58 9.57 -9.74 -1.85
N ASP A 59 8.84 -8.68 -1.51
CA ASP A 59 8.17 -8.52 -0.22
C ASP A 59 6.71 -8.98 -0.26
N TRP A 60 6.24 -9.45 -1.43
CA TRP A 60 4.85 -9.82 -1.63
C TRP A 60 4.35 -10.89 -0.66
N ALA A 61 5.19 -11.85 -0.29
CA ALA A 61 4.81 -12.87 0.69
C ALA A 61 4.43 -12.27 2.05
N ALA A 62 5.14 -11.23 2.49
CA ALA A 62 4.82 -10.52 3.72
C ALA A 62 3.59 -9.63 3.56
N VAL A 63 3.44 -8.99 2.41
CA VAL A 63 2.27 -8.17 2.06
C VAL A 63 0.99 -9.01 2.01
N ASP A 64 1.02 -10.19 1.37
CA ASP A 64 -0.11 -11.13 1.31
C ASP A 64 -0.47 -11.67 2.69
N ALA A 65 0.51 -11.89 3.57
CA ALA A 65 0.23 -12.30 4.95
C ALA A 65 -0.57 -11.25 5.74
N ILE A 66 -0.46 -9.97 5.37
CA ILE A 66 -1.15 -8.84 6.01
C ILE A 66 -2.48 -8.52 5.31
N LEU A 67 -2.45 -8.46 3.97
CA LEU A 67 -3.57 -7.99 3.16
C LEU A 67 -4.48 -9.12 2.65
N HIS A 68 -4.01 -10.37 2.69
CA HIS A 68 -4.69 -11.52 2.11
C HIS A 68 -5.11 -11.27 0.66
N CYS A 69 -4.20 -10.67 -0.13
CA CYS A 69 -4.47 -10.18 -1.47
C CYS A 69 -4.35 -11.27 -2.55
N GLY A 70 -3.76 -12.42 -2.23
CA GLY A 70 -3.51 -13.53 -3.14
C GLY A 70 -2.17 -13.38 -3.87
N PRO A 71 -1.89 -14.25 -4.87
CA PRO A 71 -0.65 -14.17 -5.63
C PRO A 71 -0.56 -12.85 -6.43
N PRO A 72 0.65 -12.29 -6.63
CA PRO A 72 0.81 -11.08 -7.41
C PRO A 72 0.63 -11.39 -8.90
N ASP A 73 0.11 -10.41 -9.64
CA ASP A 73 0.17 -10.40 -11.08
C ASP A 73 1.49 -9.78 -11.54
N ALA A 74 2.31 -10.56 -12.26
CA ALA A 74 3.62 -10.10 -12.72
C ALA A 74 3.55 -8.99 -13.78
N THR A 75 2.39 -8.81 -14.40
CA THR A 75 2.13 -7.73 -15.38
C THR A 75 1.79 -6.39 -14.74
N LEU A 76 1.63 -6.37 -13.41
CA LEU A 76 1.32 -5.15 -12.65
C LEU A 76 2.51 -4.67 -11.82
N ASP A 77 2.58 -3.36 -11.65
CA ASP A 77 3.37 -2.70 -10.61
C ASP A 77 2.43 -2.30 -9.48
N TYR A 78 2.81 -2.66 -8.25
CA TYR A 78 1.98 -2.44 -7.08
C TYR A 78 2.52 -1.30 -6.24
N GLN A 79 1.63 -0.45 -5.73
CA GLN A 79 1.98 0.61 -4.79
C GLN A 79 0.89 0.77 -3.73
N THR A 80 1.28 1.15 -2.52
CA THR A 80 0.31 1.66 -1.55
C THR A 80 -0.03 3.10 -1.91
N SER A 81 -1.30 3.49 -1.80
CA SER A 81 -1.76 4.86 -2.00
C SER A 81 -2.59 5.32 -0.80
N ALA A 82 -2.65 6.63 -0.57
CA ALA A 82 -3.53 7.23 0.43
C ALA A 82 -4.38 8.34 -0.21
N SER A 83 -5.66 8.38 0.13
CA SER A 83 -6.60 9.39 -0.34
C SER A 83 -7.47 9.93 0.78
N ALA A 84 -7.82 11.22 0.72
CA ALA A 84 -8.72 11.81 1.71
C ALA A 84 -10.11 11.16 1.62
N GLN A 85 -10.66 10.79 2.77
CA GLN A 85 -12.04 10.32 2.87
C GLN A 85 -12.95 11.52 2.60
N ARG A 86 -13.67 11.53 1.47
CA ARG A 86 -14.56 12.63 1.07
C ARG A 86 -15.80 12.73 1.94
#